data_AF-A0A2E4J3A0-F1
#
_entry.id   AF-A0A2E4J3A0-F1
#
_cell.length_a   1.000
_cell.length_b   1.000
_cell.length_c   1.000
_cell.angle_alpha   90.00
_cell.angle_beta   90.00
_cell.angle_gamma   90.00
#
_symmetry.space_group_name_H-M   'P 1'
#
loop_
_entity.id
_entity.type
_entity.pdbx_description
1 polymer ?
#
loop_
_entity_poly.entity_id
_entity_poly.type
_entity_poly.pdbx_seq_one_letter_code
_entity_poly.pdbx_strand_id
1 'polypeptide(L)'
;MVIIYALVLIGIGLYYARRQTTTEEYFVGGRTVSPFLVGISLYATLFSTLSYIGVPGEIIQNGPILIALGAAAAPLIYIIVGYGVIPMLMKLPVTSAYELLETRLGFRVRLLGSALFVITRLL
;
A
#
# COMPACT_ATOMS: atom_id res chain seq x y z
N MET A 1 -13.66 -13.72 -20.40
CA MET A 1 -13.24 -13.61 -18.98
C MET A 1 -12.56 -12.27 -18.68
N VAL A 2 -11.47 -11.89 -19.36
CA VAL A 2 -10.78 -10.59 -19.12
C VAL A 2 -11.69 -9.37 -19.36
N ILE A 3 -12.49 -9.37 -20.44
CA ILE A 3 -13.41 -8.26 -20.74
C ILE A 3 -14.48 -8.11 -19.65
N ILE A 4 -15.06 -9.23 -19.18
CA ILE A 4 -16.04 -9.21 -18.09
C ILE A 4 -15.42 -8.66 -16.81
N TYR A 5 -14.21 -9.11 -16.47
CA TYR A 5 -13.46 -8.59 -15.32
C TYR A 5 -13.21 -7.08 -15.42
N ALA A 6 -12.76 -6.60 -16.58
CA ALA A 6 -12.54 -5.16 -16.81
C ALA A 6 -13.84 -4.35 -16.67
N LEU A 7 -14.95 -4.84 -17.24
CA LEU A 7 -16.25 -4.20 -17.11
C LEU A 7 -16.75 -4.15 -15.67
N VAL A 8 -16.54 -5.21 -14.89
CA VAL A 8 -16.87 -5.24 -13.46
C VAL A 8 -16.04 -4.21 -12.70
N LEU A 9 -14.72 -4.14 -12.93
CA LEU A 9 -13.86 -3.15 -12.27
C LEU A 9 -14.26 -1.71 -12.62
N ILE A 10 -14.53 -1.43 -13.89
CA ILE A 10 -14.98 -0.10 -14.34
C ILE A 10 -16.34 0.22 -13.71
N GLY A 11 -17.26 -0.75 -13.65
CA GLY A 11 -18.57 -0.60 -13.01
C GLY A 11 -18.47 -0.26 -11.53
N ILE A 12 -17.61 -0.96 -10.78
CA ILE A 12 -17.32 -0.66 -9.37
C ILE A 12 -16.76 0.75 -9.23
N GLY A 13 -15.78 1.11 -10.07
CA GLY A 13 -15.17 2.44 -10.08
C GLY A 13 -16.20 3.55 -10.31
N LEU A 14 -17.05 3.42 -11.33
CA LEU A 14 -18.11 4.40 -11.64
C LEU A 14 -19.16 4.50 -10.53
N TYR A 15 -19.50 3.37 -9.90
CA TYR A 15 -20.46 3.34 -8.80
C TYR A 15 -19.95 4.11 -7.58
N TYR A 16 -18.69 3.87 -7.17
CA TYR A 16 -18.10 4.57 -6.02
C TYR A 16 -17.66 5.99 -6.33
N ALA A 17 -17.25 6.30 -7.57
CA ALA A 17 -16.86 7.66 -7.97
C ALA A 17 -17.99 8.68 -7.76
N ARG A 18 -19.25 8.27 -7.85
CA ARG A 18 -20.42 9.14 -7.61
C ARG A 18 -20.80 9.30 -6.14
N ARG A 19 -20.17 8.55 -5.24
CA ARG A 19 -20.50 8.50 -3.81
C ARG A 19 -19.46 9.15 -2.91
N GLN A 20 -18.24 9.37 -3.41
CA GLN A 20 -17.19 10.08 -2.68
C GLN A 20 -17.42 11.58 -2.83
N THR A 21 -17.85 12.26 -1.76
CA THR A 21 -18.22 13.68 -1.82
C THR A 21 -17.18 14.59 -1.20
N THR A 22 -16.35 14.07 -0.30
CA THR A 22 -15.30 14.84 0.39
C THR A 22 -13.90 14.27 0.17
N THR A 23 -12.90 15.14 0.32
CA THR A 23 -11.48 14.80 0.27
C THR A 23 -11.10 13.75 1.33
N GLU A 24 -11.74 13.80 2.51
CA GLU A 24 -11.52 12.84 3.58
C GLU A 24 -12.06 11.45 3.22
N GLU A 25 -13.27 11.38 2.66
CA GLU A 25 -13.83 10.13 2.15
C GLU A 25 -12.96 9.54 1.03
N TYR A 26 -12.44 10.39 0.14
CA TYR A 26 -11.62 9.96 -1.00
C TYR A 26 -10.24 9.44 -0.59
N PHE A 27 -9.50 10.14 0.27
CA PHE A 27 -8.11 9.78 0.60
C PHE A 27 -7.97 8.83 1.79
N VAL A 28 -8.86 8.93 2.79
CA VAL A 28 -8.75 8.12 4.02
C VAL A 28 -9.99 7.24 4.25
N GLY A 29 -10.90 7.15 3.28
CA GLY A 29 -12.09 6.29 3.37
C GLY A 29 -13.03 6.69 4.51
N GLY A 30 -13.03 7.98 4.90
CA GLY A 30 -13.79 8.48 6.05
C GLY A 30 -13.30 7.93 7.40
N ARG A 31 -12.15 7.24 7.44
CA ARG A 31 -11.59 6.58 8.64
C ARG A 31 -12.52 5.52 9.27
N THR A 32 -13.54 5.07 8.54
CA THR A 32 -14.52 4.06 8.98
C THR A 32 -14.23 2.66 8.42
N VAL A 33 -13.26 2.53 7.52
CA VAL A 33 -12.92 1.25 6.89
C VAL A 33 -12.29 0.30 7.92
N SER A 34 -12.79 -0.93 7.98
CA SER A 34 -12.24 -1.97 8.87
C SER A 34 -10.74 -2.19 8.60
N PRO A 35 -9.88 -2.26 9.64
CA PRO A 35 -8.45 -2.52 9.49
C PRO A 35 -8.14 -3.79 8.68
N PHE A 36 -9.02 -4.79 8.74
CA PHE A 36 -8.89 -6.02 7.97
C PHE A 36 -9.02 -5.76 6.45
N LEU A 37 -10.01 -4.96 6.04
CA LEU A 37 -10.21 -4.59 4.63
C LEU A 37 -9.06 -3.72 4.12
N VAL A 38 -8.55 -2.82 4.96
CA VAL A 38 -7.35 -2.04 4.65
C VAL A 38 -6.15 -2.97 4.41
N GLY A 39 -5.96 -3.99 5.27
CA GLY A 39 -4.92 -4.99 5.10
C GLY A 39 -5.00 -5.76 3.78
N ILE A 40 -6.20 -6.19 3.38
CA ILE A 40 -6.42 -6.84 2.09
C ILE A 40 -6.06 -5.90 0.94
N SER A 41 -6.51 -4.65 0.99
CA SER A 41 -6.20 -3.65 -0.04
C SER A 41 -4.70 -3.37 -0.14
N LEU A 42 -4.00 -3.29 0.99
CA LEU A 42 -2.55 -3.11 1.04
C LEU A 42 -1.84 -4.31 0.41
N TYR A 43 -2.24 -5.53 0.76
CA TYR A 43 -1.67 -6.73 0.18
C TYR A 43 -1.87 -6.78 -1.34
N ALA A 44 -3.07 -6.48 -1.81
CA ALA A 44 -3.38 -6.40 -3.24
C ALA A 44 -2.53 -5.33 -3.97
N THR A 45 -2.22 -4.22 -3.30
CA THR A 45 -1.37 -3.14 -3.85
C THR A 45 0.11 -3.54 -3.93
N LEU A 46 0.59 -4.31 -2.95
CA LEU A 46 1.98 -4.80 -2.90
C LEU A 46 2.21 -5.99 -3.83
N PHE A 47 1.17 -6.75 -4.14
CA PHE A 47 1.26 -7.90 -5.02
C PHE A 47 1.39 -7.45 -6.48
N SER A 48 2.58 -7.68 -7.06
CA SER A 48 2.93 -7.25 -8.41
C SER A 48 3.24 -8.42 -9.34
N THR A 49 3.28 -8.16 -10.65
CA THR A 49 3.72 -9.15 -11.65
C THR A 49 5.13 -9.64 -11.40
N LEU A 50 6.02 -8.76 -10.91
CA LEU A 50 7.38 -9.14 -10.54
C LEU A 50 7.37 -10.16 -9.39
N SER A 51 6.52 -9.97 -8.39
CA SER A 51 6.35 -10.96 -7.33
C SER A 51 5.79 -12.27 -7.86
N TYR A 52 4.81 -12.21 -8.77
CA TYR A 52 4.14 -13.39 -9.32
C TYR A 52 5.06 -14.28 -10.17
N ILE A 53 5.91 -13.69 -11.02
CA ILE A 53 6.80 -14.43 -11.94
C ILE A 53 8.22 -14.55 -11.37
N GLY A 54 8.71 -13.51 -10.69
CA GLY A 54 10.09 -13.43 -10.20
C GLY A 54 10.37 -14.39 -9.05
N VAL A 55 9.45 -14.53 -8.09
CA VAL A 55 9.61 -15.46 -6.97
C VAL A 55 9.76 -16.92 -7.43
N PRO A 56 8.85 -17.49 -8.25
CA PRO A 56 9.05 -18.85 -8.75
C PRO A 56 10.26 -18.95 -9.68
N GLY A 57 10.55 -17.91 -10.49
CA GLY A 57 11.75 -17.86 -11.33
C GLY A 57 13.04 -17.98 -10.52
N GLU A 58 13.12 -17.28 -9.39
CA GLU A 58 14.23 -17.34 -8.45
C GLU A 58 14.36 -18.73 -7.81
N ILE A 59 13.24 -19.31 -7.38
CA ILE A 59 13.22 -20.65 -6.77
C ILE A 59 13.70 -21.72 -7.76
N ILE A 60 13.30 -21.63 -9.02
CA ILE A 60 13.68 -22.59 -10.07
C ILE A 60 15.17 -22.47 -10.39
N GLN A 61 15.73 -21.25 -10.44
CA GLN A 61 17.13 -21.03 -10.83
C GLN A 61 18.12 -21.23 -9.66
N ASN A 62 17.80 -20.67 -8.50
CA ASN A 62 18.73 -20.54 -7.37
C ASN A 62 18.27 -21.33 -6.12
N GLY A 63 17.13 -22.00 -6.18
CA GLY A 63 16.54 -22.73 -5.06
C GLY A 63 15.76 -21.83 -4.09
N PRO A 64 15.05 -22.42 -3.11
CA PRO A 64 14.10 -21.68 -2.27
C PRO A 64 14.75 -20.88 -1.14
N ILE A 65 16.07 -20.95 -0.96
CA ILE A 65 16.75 -20.49 0.25
C ILE A 65 16.54 -18.99 0.52
N LEU A 66 16.67 -18.14 -0.50
CA LEU A 66 16.51 -16.69 -0.36
C LEU A 66 15.07 -16.31 -0.01
N ILE A 67 14.09 -16.93 -0.67
CA ILE A 67 12.67 -16.71 -0.41
C ILE A 67 12.28 -17.24 0.97
N ALA A 68 12.80 -18.40 1.36
CA ALA A 68 12.53 -19.01 2.67
C ALA A 68 13.10 -18.16 3.82
N LEU A 69 14.31 -17.61 3.67
CA LEU A 69 14.88 -16.70 4.66
C LEU A 69 14.07 -15.40 4.78
N GLY A 70 13.62 -14.83 3.64
CA GLY A 70 12.72 -13.68 3.65
C GLY A 70 11.38 -13.98 4.32
N ALA A 71 10.80 -15.15 4.07
CA ALA A 71 9.56 -15.60 4.70
C ALA A 71 9.73 -15.86 6.20
N ALA A 72 10.90 -16.33 6.64
CA ALA A 72 11.20 -16.54 8.06
C ALA A 72 11.27 -15.22 8.84
N ALA A 73 11.62 -14.10 8.18
CA ALA A 73 11.57 -12.77 8.79
C ALA A 73 10.15 -12.19 8.88
N ALA A 74 9.18 -12.71 8.11
CA ALA A 74 7.83 -12.16 8.03
C ALA A 74 7.10 -12.11 9.39
N PRO A 75 7.11 -13.15 10.24
CA PRO A 75 6.46 -13.09 11.55
C PRO A 75 6.99 -11.97 12.45
N LEU A 76 8.31 -11.74 12.43
CA LEU A 76 8.93 -10.67 13.21
C LEU A 76 8.50 -9.29 12.69
N ILE A 77 8.47 -9.11 11.37
CA ILE A 77 7.99 -7.88 10.73
C ILE A 77 6.52 -7.65 11.10
N TYR A 78 5.67 -8.67 11.05
CA TYR A 78 4.26 -8.56 11.42
C TYR A 78 4.07 -8.10 12.86
N ILE A 79 4.85 -8.63 13.81
CA ILE A 79 4.75 -8.22 15.21
C ILE A 79 5.15 -6.76 15.37
N ILE A 80 6.32 -6.38 14.85
CA ILE A 80 6.86 -5.02 15.02
C ILE A 80 5.99 -3.99 14.31
N VAL A 81 5.63 -4.24 13.05
CA VAL A 81 4.85 -3.30 12.25
C VAL A 81 3.39 -3.31 12.66
N GLY A 82 2.79 -4.49 12.85
CA GLY A 82 1.38 -4.65 13.16
C GLY A 82 0.99 -4.11 14.54
N TYR A 83 1.80 -4.34 15.57
CA TYR A 83 1.49 -3.87 16.93
C TYR A 83 2.24 -2.59 17.34
N GLY A 84 3.36 -2.27 16.70
CA GLY A 84 4.12 -1.05 16.99
C GLY A 84 3.80 0.09 16.05
N VAL A 85 4.16 -0.06 14.77
CA VAL A 85 4.16 1.03 13.79
C VAL A 85 2.74 1.43 13.37
N ILE A 86 1.91 0.47 12.98
CA ILE A 86 0.55 0.74 12.46
C ILE A 86 -0.31 1.47 13.51
N PRO A 87 -0.42 1.01 14.78
CA PRO A 87 -1.25 1.69 15.77
C PRO A 87 -0.74 3.09 16.10
N MET A 88 0.56 3.33 16.02
CA MET A 88 1.16 4.65 16.19
C MET A 88 0.76 5.57 15.03
N LEU A 89 0.85 5.10 13.78
CA LEU A 89 0.51 5.89 12.60
C LEU A 89 -1.00 6.17 12.51
N MET A 90 -1.86 5.20 12.84
CA MET A 90 -3.32 5.38 12.77
C MET A 90 -3.88 6.40 13.78
N LYS A 91 -3.12 6.75 14.83
CA LYS A 91 -3.49 7.81 15.78
C LYS A 91 -3.25 9.22 15.26
N LEU A 92 -2.44 9.37 14.21
CA LEU A 92 -2.06 10.67 13.67
C LEU A 92 -3.07 11.10 12.61
N PRO A 93 -3.59 12.35 12.65
CA PRO A 93 -4.55 12.86 11.67
C PRO A 93 -3.86 13.28 10.36
N VAL A 94 -2.91 12.46 9.86
CA VAL A 94 -2.19 12.71 8.62
C VAL A 94 -2.89 12.05 7.45
N THR A 95 -2.86 12.70 6.29
CA THR A 95 -3.41 12.17 5.04
C THR A 95 -2.32 11.61 4.14
N SER A 96 -1.08 12.07 4.33
CA SER A 96 0.10 11.62 3.60
C SER A 96 1.21 11.25 4.56
N ALA A 97 1.92 10.15 4.27
CA ALA A 97 3.11 9.75 5.05
C ALA A 97 4.19 10.85 5.07
N TYR A 98 4.28 11.65 4.00
CA TYR A 98 5.26 12.74 3.90
C TYR A 98 4.94 13.94 4.81
N GLU A 99 3.70 14.07 5.30
CA GLU A 99 3.35 15.08 6.31
C GLU A 99 4.09 14.83 7.63
N LEU A 100 4.41 13.57 7.92
CA LEU A 100 5.21 13.23 9.10
C LEU A 100 6.63 13.79 9.00
N LEU A 101 7.20 13.86 7.78
CA LEU A 101 8.53 14.42 7.57
C LEU A 101 8.54 15.94 7.82
N GLU A 102 7.45 16.63 7.50
CA GLU A 102 7.35 18.08 7.72
C GLU A 102 7.50 18.45 9.20
N THR A 103 6.90 17.66 10.10
CA THR A 103 6.93 17.95 11.54
C THR A 103 8.34 17.94 12.14
N ARG A 104 9.28 17.20 11.54
CA ARG A 104 10.66 17.02 12.05
C ARG A 104 11.72 17.68 11.18
N LEU A 105 11.51 17.75 9.87
CA LEU A 105 12.52 18.12 8.87
C LEU A 105 12.11 19.33 8.01
N GLY A 106 10.88 19.82 8.18
CA GLY A 106 10.36 21.00 7.50
C GLY A 106 9.78 20.76 6.11
N PHE A 107 9.13 21.79 5.58
CA PHE A 107 8.33 21.75 4.35
C PHE A 107 9.12 21.31 3.10
N ARG A 108 10.38 21.72 2.98
CA ARG A 108 11.23 21.38 1.82
C ARG A 108 11.42 19.87 1.67
N VAL A 109 11.56 19.15 2.77
CA VAL A 109 11.76 17.69 2.77
C VAL A 109 10.46 16.96 2.43
N ARG A 110 9.31 17.45 2.93
CA ARG A 110 7.99 16.94 2.52
C ARG A 110 7.80 17.05 1.00
N LEU A 111 8.15 18.19 0.43
CA LEU A 111 8.00 18.43 -1.01
C LEU A 111 8.90 17.51 -1.83
N LEU A 112 10.17 17.38 -1.45
CA LEU A 112 11.12 16.47 -2.11
C LEU A 112 10.66 15.01 -2.02
N GLY A 113 10.25 14.54 -0.84
CA GLY A 113 9.75 13.17 -0.66
C GLY A 113 8.51 12.89 -1.50
N SER A 114 7.56 13.83 -1.52
CA SER A 114 6.34 13.71 -2.32
C SER A 114 6.64 13.72 -3.83
N ALA A 115 7.56 14.59 -4.27
CA ALA A 115 7.97 14.68 -5.68
C ALA A 115 8.68 13.39 -6.14
N LEU A 116 9.62 12.89 -5.33
CA LEU A 116 10.32 11.64 -5.61
C LEU A 116 9.34 10.46 -5.72
N PHE A 117 8.35 10.38 -4.85
CA PHE A 117 7.33 9.34 -4.90
C PHE A 117 6.51 9.38 -6.19
N VAL A 118 6.06 10.56 -6.59
CA VAL A 118 5.28 10.71 -7.84
C VAL A 118 6.14 10.32 -9.04
N ILE A 119 7.40 10.74 -9.08
CA ILE A 119 8.33 10.40 -10.16
C ILE A 119 8.57 8.89 -10.23
N THR A 120 8.89 8.23 -9.11
CA THR A 120 9.16 6.79 -9.10
C THR A 120 7.94 5.93 -9.38
N ARG A 121 6.73 6.48 -9.21
CA ARG A 121 5.48 5.76 -9.53
C ARG A 121 5.02 5.95 -10.97
N LEU A 122 5.47 7.02 -11.63
CA LEU A 122 5.20 7.28 -13.04
C LEU A 122 6.21 6.61 -13.99
N LEU A 123 7.43 6.36 -13.50
CA LEU A 123 8.46 5.58 -14.17
C LEU A 123 8.20 4.07 -14.03
#